data_AF-A3KCM7-F1
#
_entry.id   AF-A3KCM7-F1
#
_cell.length_a   1.000
_cell.length_b   1.000
_cell.length_c   1.000
_cell.angle_alpha   90.00
_cell.angle_beta   90.00
_cell.angle_gamma   90.00
#
_symmetry.space_group_name_H-M   'P 1'
#
loop_
_entity.id
_entity.type
_entity.pdbx_description
1 polymer ?
#
loop_
_entity_poly.entity_id
_entity_poly.type
_entity_poly.pdbx_seq_one_letter_code
_entity_poly.pdbx_strand_id
1 'polypeptide(L)'
;MPWSWECAPFCLNWLMDIFWVVLFVGLCLVVAMAVQTFWLTKLWFRDSQKASPYECGFDPFGSARAPFSVRFYMVAILFLVFEVESLMFFPVLQAYKEGAKSFGIYSWGFLLILTLGLFVELYRGALEWARD
;
A
#
# COMPACT_ATOMS: atom_id res chain seq x y z
N MET A 1 33.04 31.02 -20.57
CA MET A 1 32.18 30.47 -19.49
C MET A 1 31.65 29.13 -19.97
N PRO A 2 32.21 28.00 -19.53
CA PRO A 2 31.94 26.71 -20.16
C PRO A 2 30.66 26.11 -19.58
N TRP A 3 29.54 26.31 -20.28
CA TRP A 3 28.34 25.48 -20.17
C TRP A 3 28.21 24.67 -21.46
N SER A 4 29.28 23.95 -21.84
CA SER A 4 29.20 22.94 -22.90
C SER A 4 28.58 21.66 -22.34
N TRP A 5 27.66 21.07 -23.10
CA TRP A 5 27.00 19.77 -22.92
C TRP A 5 27.94 18.56 -22.61
N GLU A 6 29.25 18.77 -22.59
CA GLU A 6 30.28 17.81 -22.20
C GLU A 6 30.26 17.48 -20.69
N CYS A 7 29.63 18.32 -19.86
CA CYS A 7 29.45 18.06 -18.42
C CYS A 7 28.32 17.06 -18.09
N ALA A 8 27.43 16.75 -19.05
CA ALA A 8 26.29 15.85 -18.83
C ALA A 8 26.68 14.40 -18.48
N PRO A 9 27.61 13.72 -19.17
CA PRO A 9 28.05 12.37 -18.80
C PRO A 9 28.81 12.35 -17.47
N PHE A 10 29.53 13.44 -17.13
CA PHE A 10 30.19 13.57 -15.84
C PHE A 10 29.14 13.64 -14.70
N CYS A 11 28.17 14.55 -14.77
CA CYS A 11 27.12 14.67 -13.76
C CYS A 11 26.28 13.39 -13.61
N LEU A 12 26.00 12.68 -14.71
CA LEU A 12 25.25 11.42 -14.69
C LEU A 12 26.01 10.28 -13.98
N ASN A 13 27.32 10.17 -14.21
CA ASN A 13 28.16 9.19 -13.50
C ASN A 13 28.20 9.48 -12.00
N TRP A 14 28.35 10.76 -11.61
CA TRP A 14 28.30 11.16 -10.20
C TRP A 14 26.96 10.84 -9.54
N LEU A 15 25.84 11.04 -10.24
CA LEU A 15 24.52 10.67 -9.75
C LEU A 15 24.36 9.15 -9.60
N MET A 16 24.90 8.37 -10.54
CA MET A 16 24.93 6.91 -10.43
C MET A 16 25.79 6.44 -9.25
N ASP A 17 26.97 7.04 -9.05
CA ASP A 17 27.86 6.69 -7.94
C ASP A 17 27.20 7.00 -6.58
N ILE A 18 26.56 8.17 -6.45
CA ILE A 18 25.80 8.53 -5.24
C ILE A 18 24.66 7.53 -5.01
N PHE A 19 23.93 7.14 -6.06
CA PHE A 19 22.86 6.15 -5.96
C PHE A 19 23.38 4.80 -5.43
N TRP A 20 24.49 4.30 -5.96
CA TRP A 20 25.10 3.05 -5.50
C TRP A 20 25.62 3.14 -4.06
N VAL A 21 26.21 4.28 -3.67
CA VAL A 21 26.65 4.51 -2.28
C VAL A 21 25.47 4.52 -1.33
N VAL A 22 24.37 5.21 -1.66
CA VAL A 22 23.16 5.24 -0.83
C VAL A 22 22.56 3.83 -0.69
N LEU A 23 22.50 3.07 -1.78
CA LEU A 23 22.04 1.68 -1.73
C LEU A 23 22.92 0.80 -0.85
N PHE A 24 24.25 0.91 -0.99
CA PHE A 24 25.20 0.13 -0.20
C PHE A 24 25.09 0.47 1.29
N VAL A 25 25.07 1.75 1.64
CA VAL A 25 24.91 2.20 3.03
C VAL A 25 23.57 1.75 3.60
N GLY A 26 22.48 1.87 2.82
CA GLY A 26 21.16 1.39 3.22
C GLY A 26 21.15 -0.12 3.50
N LEU A 27 21.78 -0.92 2.63
CA LEU A 27 21.91 -2.36 2.83
C LEU A 27 22.72 -2.69 4.10
N CYS A 28 23.86 -2.02 4.30
CA CYS A 28 24.69 -2.20 5.49
C CYS A 28 23.91 -1.88 6.77
N LEU A 29 23.10 -0.83 6.79
CA LEU A 29 22.26 -0.47 7.93
C LEU A 29 21.21 -1.55 8.22
N VAL A 30 20.51 -2.04 7.20
CA VAL A 30 19.51 -3.11 7.36
C VAL A 30 20.17 -4.38 7.93
N VAL A 31 21.33 -4.76 7.39
CA VAL A 31 22.08 -5.93 7.88
C VAL A 31 22.55 -5.73 9.32
N ALA A 32 23.08 -4.55 9.66
CA ALA A 32 23.52 -4.24 11.01
C ALA A 32 22.37 -4.32 12.02
N MET A 33 21.21 -3.75 11.69
CA MET A 33 20.01 -3.84 12.52
C MET A 33 19.50 -5.28 12.67
N ALA A 34 19.53 -6.08 11.61
CA ALA A 34 19.12 -7.48 11.65
C ALA A 34 20.06 -8.30 12.56
N VAL A 35 21.38 -8.12 12.43
CA VAL A 35 22.38 -8.77 13.27
C VAL A 35 22.20 -8.36 14.73
N GLN A 36 22.07 -7.05 15.00
CA GLN A 36 21.84 -6.55 16.35
C GLN A 36 20.58 -7.15 16.97
N THR A 37 19.46 -7.20 16.23
CA THR A 37 18.21 -7.80 16.70
C THR A 37 18.38 -9.29 17.00
N PHE A 38 19.08 -10.04 16.14
CA PHE A 38 19.36 -11.45 16.36
C PHE A 38 20.11 -11.72 17.68
N TRP A 39 21.15 -10.91 17.96
CA TRP A 39 21.92 -11.02 19.20
C TRP A 39 21.12 -10.60 20.44
N LEU A 40 20.33 -9.54 20.35
CA LEU A 40 19.54 -9.02 21.49
C LEU A 40 18.37 -9.94 21.85
N THR A 41 17.64 -10.44 20.85
CA THR A 41 16.46 -11.28 21.09
C THR A 41 16.83 -12.69 21.55
N LYS A 42 18.11 -13.09 21.45
CA LYS A 42 18.61 -14.43 21.83
C LYS A 42 17.73 -15.54 21.24
N LEU A 43 17.38 -15.43 19.96
CA LEU A 43 16.44 -16.34 19.29
C LEU A 43 16.86 -17.82 19.35
N TRP A 44 18.14 -18.10 19.64
CA TRP A 44 18.65 -19.45 19.87
C TRP A 44 18.16 -20.09 21.17
N PHE A 45 17.73 -19.31 22.17
CA PHE A 45 17.16 -19.81 23.41
C PHE A 45 15.64 -19.92 23.28
N ARG A 46 15.19 -21.02 22.68
CA ARG A 46 13.75 -21.28 22.47
C ARG A 46 13.13 -21.88 23.73
N ASP A 47 12.55 -21.02 24.55
CA ASP A 47 11.71 -21.44 25.69
C ASP A 47 10.36 -21.95 25.18
N SER A 48 9.95 -23.15 25.59
CA SER A 48 8.67 -23.76 25.19
C SER A 48 7.48 -22.89 25.59
N GLN A 49 7.55 -22.16 26.70
CA GLN A 49 6.46 -21.30 27.17
C GLN A 49 6.33 -20.02 26.34
N LYS A 50 7.41 -19.57 25.71
CA LYS A 50 7.39 -18.46 24.75
C LYS A 50 6.93 -18.90 23.36
N ALA A 51 6.98 -20.20 23.08
CA ALA A 51 6.62 -20.79 21.79
C ALA A 51 5.16 -21.27 21.72
N SER A 52 4.45 -21.35 22.86
CA SER A 52 3.03 -21.70 22.90
C SER A 52 2.12 -20.48 22.61
N PRO A 53 0.93 -20.70 22.01
CA PRO A 53 -0.07 -19.63 21.85
C PRO A 53 -0.42 -18.96 23.18
N TYR A 54 -0.59 -17.64 23.16
CA TYR A 54 -0.97 -16.88 24.36
C TYR A 54 -2.48 -16.94 24.57
N GLU A 55 -2.94 -17.84 25.43
CA GLU A 55 -4.37 -18.02 25.76
C GLU A 55 -4.65 -17.89 27.27
N CYS A 56 -4.17 -16.81 27.90
CA CYS A 56 -4.50 -16.47 29.29
C CYS A 56 -4.27 -17.63 30.32
N GLY A 57 -3.34 -18.53 30.05
CA GLY A 57 -3.02 -19.69 30.91
C GLY A 57 -3.77 -20.99 30.58
N PHE A 58 -4.54 -21.02 29.49
CA PHE A 58 -5.23 -22.20 29.00
C PHE A 58 -4.55 -22.79 27.75
N ASP A 59 -4.73 -24.09 27.53
CA ASP A 59 -4.33 -24.75 26.29
C ASP A 59 -5.27 -24.31 25.15
N PRO A 60 -4.76 -24.14 23.92
CA PRO A 60 -5.54 -23.61 22.82
C PRO A 60 -6.80 -24.44 22.56
N PHE A 61 -7.97 -23.79 22.72
CA PHE A 61 -9.26 -24.44 22.52
C PHE A 61 -9.81 -24.18 21.12
N GLY A 62 -9.99 -25.26 20.35
CA GLY A 62 -10.64 -25.22 19.04
C GLY A 62 -9.70 -24.93 17.87
N SER A 63 -10.27 -24.59 16.72
CA SER A 63 -9.50 -24.31 15.50
C SER A 63 -9.30 -22.80 15.34
N ALA A 64 -8.11 -22.38 14.92
CA ALA A 64 -7.80 -20.99 14.58
C ALA A 64 -8.58 -20.44 13.36
N ARG A 65 -9.43 -21.26 12.74
CA ARG A 65 -10.22 -20.89 11.57
C ARG A 65 -11.63 -20.51 12.02
N ALA A 66 -11.84 -19.22 12.22
CA ALA A 66 -13.17 -18.64 12.34
C ALA A 66 -13.68 -18.22 10.95
N PRO A 67 -14.97 -18.42 10.63
CA PRO A 67 -15.56 -17.82 9.45
C PRO A 67 -15.45 -16.29 9.56
N PHE A 68 -14.84 -15.66 8.56
CA PHE A 68 -14.75 -14.21 8.49
C PHE A 68 -16.08 -13.62 8.04
N SER A 69 -16.40 -12.41 8.49
CA SER A 69 -17.61 -11.74 8.05
C SER A 69 -17.47 -11.25 6.60
N VAL A 70 -18.53 -11.40 5.80
CA VAL A 70 -18.58 -10.94 4.39
C VAL A 70 -18.32 -9.43 4.26
N ARG A 71 -18.51 -8.67 5.35
CA ARG A 71 -18.32 -7.21 5.39
C ARG A 71 -16.88 -6.79 5.13
N PHE A 72 -15.88 -7.53 5.63
CA PHE A 72 -14.47 -7.24 5.34
C PHE A 72 -14.16 -7.34 3.85
N TYR A 73 -14.78 -8.30 3.17
CA TYR A 73 -14.64 -8.50 1.73
C TYR A 73 -15.30 -7.36 0.93
N MET A 74 -16.47 -6.88 1.36
CA MET A 74 -17.14 -5.73 0.72
C MET A 74 -16.30 -4.46 0.78
N VAL A 75 -15.67 -4.16 1.92
CA VAL A 75 -14.75 -3.02 2.05
C VAL A 75 -13.54 -3.16 1.12
N ALA A 76 -12.97 -4.37 0.99
CA ALA A 76 -11.83 -4.62 0.11
C ALA A 76 -12.17 -4.41 -1.38
N ILE A 77 -13.34 -4.88 -1.83
CA ILE A 77 -13.81 -4.63 -3.20
C ILE A 77 -14.04 -3.14 -3.42
N LEU A 78 -14.70 -2.47 -2.48
CA LEU A 78 -14.99 -1.04 -2.59
C LEU A 78 -13.70 -0.21 -2.70
N PHE A 79 -12.69 -0.55 -1.88
CA PHE A 79 -11.37 0.06 -1.97
C PHE A 79 -10.73 -0.15 -3.34
N LEU A 80 -10.76 -1.38 -3.87
CA LEU A 80 -10.19 -1.69 -5.19
C LEU A 80 -10.88 -0.91 -6.31
N VAL A 81 -12.21 -0.82 -6.30
CA VAL A 81 -12.98 -0.06 -7.30
C VAL A 81 -12.64 1.43 -7.23
N PHE A 82 -12.61 2.02 -6.03
CA PHE A 82 -12.30 3.43 -5.83
C PHE A 82 -10.84 3.79 -6.19
N GLU A 83 -9.89 2.90 -5.91
CA GLU A 83 -8.49 3.05 -6.34
C GLU A 83 -8.39 3.11 -7.87
N VAL A 84 -9.04 2.18 -8.59
CA VAL A 84 -9.06 2.16 -10.05
C VAL A 84 -9.76 3.39 -10.63
N GLU A 85 -10.84 3.86 -10.00
CA GLU A 85 -11.53 5.10 -10.38
C GLU A 85 -10.59 6.31 -10.31
N SER A 86 -9.86 6.46 -9.22
CA SER A 86 -8.91 7.57 -9.03
C SER A 86 -7.79 7.56 -10.07
N LEU A 87 -7.33 6.36 -10.49
CA LEU A 87 -6.33 6.20 -11.54
C LEU A 87 -6.85 6.70 -12.90
N MET A 88 -8.12 6.42 -13.22
CA MET A 88 -8.74 6.89 -14.47
C MET A 88 -8.94 8.42 -14.51
N PHE A 89 -8.91 9.10 -13.36
CA PHE A 89 -9.04 10.56 -13.31
C PHE A 89 -7.80 11.29 -13.86
N PHE A 90 -6.60 10.72 -13.72
CA PHE A 90 -5.36 11.33 -14.20
C PHE A 90 -5.32 11.57 -15.73
N PRO A 91 -5.59 10.57 -16.62
CA PRO A 91 -5.61 10.80 -18.06
C PRO A 91 -6.74 11.74 -18.50
N VAL A 92 -7.87 11.77 -17.79
CA VAL A 92 -8.97 12.72 -18.04
C VAL A 92 -8.50 14.16 -17.84
N LEU A 93 -7.78 14.43 -16.75
CA LEU A 93 -7.23 15.76 -16.48
C LEU A 93 -6.25 16.20 -17.57
N GLN A 94 -5.43 15.27 -18.08
CA GLN A 94 -4.51 15.55 -19.17
C GLN A 94 -5.26 15.84 -20.48
N ALA A 95 -6.24 15.01 -20.85
CA ALA A 95 -7.05 15.21 -22.05
C ALA A 95 -7.84 16.53 -22.01
N TYR A 96 -8.30 16.95 -20.83
CA TYR A 96 -8.97 18.24 -20.64
C TYR A 96 -8.02 19.41 -20.93
N LYS A 97 -6.75 19.33 -20.47
CA LYS A 97 -5.73 20.34 -20.77
C LYS A 97 -5.40 20.43 -22.26
N GLU A 98 -5.45 19.31 -22.98
CA GLU A 98 -5.20 19.23 -24.42
C GLU A 98 -6.39 19.68 -25.29
N GLY A 99 -7.51 20.10 -24.67
CA GLY A 99 -8.66 20.70 -25.35
C GLY A 99 -9.78 19.71 -25.71
N ALA A 100 -9.68 18.43 -25.30
CA ALA A 100 -10.70 17.42 -25.51
C ALA A 100 -11.88 17.58 -24.52
N LYS A 101 -12.62 18.69 -24.62
CA LYS A 101 -13.73 19.04 -23.70
C LYS A 101 -14.86 18.00 -23.67
N SER A 102 -15.08 17.27 -24.77
CA SER A 102 -16.07 16.18 -24.84
C SER A 102 -15.69 15.00 -23.94
N PHE A 103 -14.40 14.72 -23.74
CA PHE A 103 -13.92 13.66 -22.86
C PHE A 103 -14.27 13.91 -21.40
N GLY A 104 -14.30 15.18 -20.99
CA GLY A 104 -14.73 15.60 -19.65
C GLY A 104 -16.18 15.21 -19.33
N ILE A 105 -17.10 15.26 -20.30
CA ILE A 105 -18.50 14.90 -20.07
C ILE A 105 -18.65 13.40 -19.77
N TYR A 106 -17.94 12.55 -20.51
CA TYR A 106 -17.96 11.10 -20.29
C TYR A 106 -17.35 10.73 -18.93
N SER A 107 -16.25 11.39 -18.52
CA SER A 107 -15.65 11.16 -17.20
C SER A 107 -16.57 11.60 -16.06
N TRP A 108 -17.28 12.72 -16.20
CA TRP A 108 -18.26 13.16 -15.19
C TRP A 108 -19.45 12.20 -15.08
N GLY A 109 -19.93 11.65 -16.20
CA GLY A 109 -20.97 10.63 -16.20
C GLY A 109 -20.54 9.33 -15.51
N PHE A 110 -19.29 8.90 -15.74
CA PHE A 110 -18.72 7.74 -15.08
C PHE A 110 -18.60 7.92 -13.55
N LEU A 111 -18.08 9.08 -13.10
CA LEU A 111 -18.00 9.43 -11.67
C LEU A 111 -19.38 9.45 -11.00
N LEU A 112 -20.41 9.99 -11.68
CA LEU A 112 -21.77 10.00 -11.16
C LEU A 112 -22.33 8.59 -10.95
N ILE A 113 -22.10 7.68 -11.89
CA ILE A 113 -22.57 6.29 -11.78
C ILE A 113 -21.92 5.59 -10.58
N LEU A 114 -20.60 5.75 -10.40
CA LEU A 114 -19.88 5.14 -9.28
C LEU A 114 -20.29 5.73 -7.93
N THR A 115 -20.45 7.07 -7.86
CA THR A 115 -20.91 7.75 -6.65
C THR A 115 -22.33 7.30 -6.25
N LEU A 116 -23.23 7.12 -7.23
CA LEU A 116 -24.58 6.61 -6.98
C LEU A 116 -24.56 5.15 -6.52
N GLY A 117 -23.70 4.31 -7.10
CA GLY A 117 -23.51 2.92 -6.66
C GLY A 117 -23.08 2.83 -5.20
N LEU A 118 -22.06 3.63 -4.82
CA LEU A 118 -21.60 3.76 -3.44
C LEU A 118 -22.72 4.23 -2.51
N PHE A 119 -23.54 5.20 -2.93
CA PHE A 119 -24.64 5.71 -2.12
C PHE A 119 -25.71 4.63 -1.85
N VAL A 120 -26.01 3.80 -2.85
CA VAL A 120 -26.93 2.66 -2.70
C VAL A 120 -26.37 1.62 -1.74
N GLU A 121 -25.07 1.31 -1.81
CA GLU A 121 -24.39 0.36 -0.93
C GLU A 121 -24.34 0.87 0.53
N LEU A 122 -24.13 2.17 0.71
CA LEU A 122 -24.17 2.83 2.01
C LEU A 122 -25.59 2.80 2.59
N TYR A 123 -26.62 3.11 1.78
CA TYR A 123 -28.02 3.05 2.21
C TYR A 123 -28.48 1.64 2.57
N ARG A 124 -27.94 0.61 1.91
CA ARG A 124 -28.22 -0.82 2.24
C ARG A 124 -27.50 -1.30 3.51
N GLY A 125 -26.73 -0.45 4.18
CA GLY A 125 -26.02 -0.80 5.41
C GLY A 125 -24.90 -1.83 5.19
N ALA A 126 -24.42 -2.01 3.95
CA ALA A 126 -23.34 -2.97 3.65
C ALA A 126 -22.03 -2.62 4.37
N LEU A 127 -21.86 -1.35 4.71
CA LEU A 127 -20.72 -0.79 5.44
C LEU A 127 -20.96 -0.60 6.94
N GLU A 128 -22.16 -0.94 7.45
CA GLU A 128 -22.44 -0.80 8.87
C GLU A 128 -21.70 -1.87 9.69
N TRP A 129 -20.90 -1.40 10.63
CA TRP A 129 -20.26 -2.26 11.62
C TRP A 129 -21.27 -2.68 12.68
N ALA A 130 -21.20 -3.96 13.06
CA ALA A 130 -21.88 -4.42 14.26
C ALA A 130 -21.23 -3.68 15.44
N ARG A 131 -22.01 -2.81 16.09
CA ARG A 131 -21.64 -2.21 17.35
C ARG A 131 -22.05 -3.23 18.42
N ASP A 132 -21.19 -4.21 18.61
CA ASP A 132 -21.22 -5.11 19.76
C ASP A 132 -20.48 -4.42 20.92
#